data_AF-A0A662QP45-F1
#
_entry.id   AF-A0A662QP45-F1
#
_cell.length_a   1.000
_cell.length_b   1.000
_cell.length_c   1.000
_cell.angle_alpha   90.00
_cell.angle_beta   90.00
_cell.angle_gamma   90.00
#
_symmetry.space_group_name_H-M   'P 1'
#
loop_
_entity.id
_entity.type
_entity.pdbx_description
1 polymer ?
#
loop_
_entity_poly.entity_id
_entity_poly.type
_entity_poly.pdbx_seq_one_letter_code
_entity_poly.pdbx_strand_id
1 'polypeptide(L)'
;DLTQKSTHTTLIIALLLATSFSFIFFRHQFFILAFISIGAISRMTQKYFPLLIGIDFCLFFAILISIAYSPTIGMLTGIISSTIGSFLRQIERVEYYFTPIYGFIPIWIIMSLSIIPQTSILLTGMICVATYIITRFIMISITFNICIANQITYIATTLVFNYWLLSTVAPILITLMA
;
A
#
# COMPACT_ATOMS: atom_id res chain seq x y z
N ASP A 1 -1.73 -7.92 -54.03
CA ASP A 1 -1.55 -6.56 -53.47
C ASP A 1 -2.47 -6.20 -52.31
N LEU A 2 -3.81 -6.24 -52.44
CA LEU A 2 -4.72 -5.89 -51.32
C LEU A 2 -4.59 -6.81 -50.09
N THR A 3 -4.37 -8.11 -50.30
CA THR A 3 -4.17 -9.11 -49.24
C THR A 3 -2.85 -8.95 -48.50
N GLN A 4 -1.78 -8.59 -49.23
CA GLN A 4 -0.45 -8.35 -48.65
C GLN A 4 -0.40 -7.05 -47.84
N LYS A 5 -1.12 -6.01 -48.29
CA LYS A 5 -1.27 -4.75 -47.54
C LYS A 5 -2.05 -4.95 -46.24
N SER A 6 -3.09 -5.79 -46.28
CA SER A 6 -3.90 -6.20 -45.11
C SER A 6 -3.07 -6.95 -44.06
N THR A 7 -2.23 -7.91 -44.47
CA THR A 7 -1.38 -8.67 -43.54
C THR A 7 -0.27 -7.83 -42.89
N HIS A 8 0.28 -6.85 -43.60
CA HIS A 8 1.24 -5.91 -43.00
C HIS A 8 0.57 -4.99 -41.97
N THR A 9 -0.65 -4.50 -42.23
CA THR A 9 -1.39 -3.69 -41.25
C THR A 9 -1.78 -4.47 -40.00
N THR A 10 -2.21 -5.73 -40.12
CA THR A 10 -2.54 -6.56 -38.94
C THR A 10 -1.30 -6.88 -38.12
N LEU A 11 -0.15 -7.12 -38.77
CA LEU A 11 1.12 -7.39 -38.08
C LEU A 11 1.63 -6.15 -37.33
N ILE A 12 1.52 -4.95 -37.91
CA ILE A 12 1.89 -3.69 -37.23
C ILE A 12 0.99 -3.44 -36.03
N ILE A 13 -0.33 -3.64 -36.16
CA ILE A 13 -1.28 -3.48 -35.06
C ILE A 13 -0.98 -4.49 -33.94
N ALA A 14 -0.72 -5.76 -34.28
CA ALA A 14 -0.36 -6.79 -33.31
C ALA A 14 0.95 -6.46 -32.57
N LEU A 15 1.95 -5.96 -33.29
CA LEU A 15 3.23 -5.56 -32.69
C LEU A 15 3.05 -4.38 -31.73
N LEU A 16 2.28 -3.36 -32.13
CA LEU A 16 1.98 -2.18 -31.29
C LEU A 16 1.20 -2.57 -30.03
N LEU A 17 0.23 -3.49 -30.14
CA LEU A 17 -0.50 -4.02 -28.99
C LEU A 17 0.42 -4.79 -28.05
N ALA A 18 1.31 -5.65 -28.59
CA ALA A 18 2.26 -6.41 -27.80
C ALA A 18 3.26 -5.51 -27.05
N THR A 19 3.79 -4.48 -27.72
CA THR A 19 4.70 -3.51 -27.07
C THR A 19 3.99 -2.68 -26.03
N SER A 20 2.75 -2.26 -26.28
CA SER A 20 1.95 -1.47 -25.33
C SER A 20 1.60 -2.29 -24.09
N PHE A 21 1.17 -3.54 -24.28
CA PHE A 21 0.89 -4.46 -23.19
C PHE A 21 2.12 -4.74 -22.33
N SER A 22 3.26 -5.03 -22.97
CA SER A 22 4.53 -5.24 -22.28
C SER A 22 4.93 -4.03 -21.43
N PHE A 23 4.87 -2.82 -22.00
CA PHE A 23 5.21 -1.59 -21.28
C PHE A 23 4.31 -1.36 -20.06
N ILE A 24 3.00 -1.53 -20.21
CA ILE A 24 2.04 -1.41 -19.10
C ILE A 24 2.37 -2.43 -18.00
N PHE A 25 2.63 -3.69 -18.36
CA PHE A 25 2.96 -4.74 -17.40
C PHE A 25 4.25 -4.43 -16.63
N PHE A 26 5.34 -4.04 -17.32
CA PHE A 26 6.59 -3.66 -16.67
C PHE A 26 6.42 -2.48 -15.72
N ARG A 27 5.65 -1.46 -16.12
CA ARG A 27 5.35 -0.29 -15.28
C ARG A 27 4.66 -0.70 -13.99
N HIS A 28 3.65 -1.58 -14.06
CA HIS A 28 2.94 -2.07 -12.88
C HIS A 28 3.89 -2.78 -11.90
N GLN A 29 4.71 -3.71 -12.39
CA GLN A 29 5.64 -4.47 -11.56
C GLN A 29 6.71 -3.57 -10.93
N PHE A 30 7.21 -2.59 -11.68
CA PHE A 30 8.18 -1.61 -11.18
C PHE A 30 7.64 -0.84 -9.96
N PHE A 31 6.43 -0.28 -10.06
CA PHE A 31 5.83 0.47 -8.94
C PHE A 31 5.54 -0.41 -7.72
N ILE A 32 5.06 -1.64 -7.93
CA ILE A 32 4.81 -2.57 -6.82
C ILE A 32 6.11 -2.86 -6.06
N LEU A 33 7.19 -3.20 -6.77
CA LEU A 33 8.50 -3.49 -6.15
C LEU A 33 9.12 -2.25 -5.49
N ALA A 34 9.02 -1.09 -6.13
CA ALA A 34 9.50 0.18 -5.57
C ALA A 34 8.77 0.52 -4.26
N PHE A 35 7.45 0.33 -4.21
CA PHE A 35 6.68 0.65 -3.01
C PHE A 35 6.86 -0.39 -1.89
N ILE A 36 7.04 -1.67 -2.22
CA ILE A 36 7.43 -2.69 -1.24
C ILE A 36 8.75 -2.32 -0.58
N SER A 37 9.75 -1.91 -1.38
CA SER A 37 11.08 -1.57 -0.86
C SER A 37 11.07 -0.29 -0.01
N ILE A 38 10.42 0.79 -0.47
CA ILE A 38 10.30 2.03 0.31
C ILE A 38 9.51 1.79 1.61
N GLY A 39 8.41 1.04 1.53
CA GLY A 39 7.62 0.69 2.71
C GLY A 39 8.44 -0.13 3.72
N ALA A 40 9.20 -1.13 3.27
CA ALA A 40 10.07 -1.92 4.13
C ALA A 40 11.16 -1.07 4.81
N ILE A 41 11.79 -0.15 4.06
CA ILE A 41 12.76 0.81 4.59
C ILE A 41 12.11 1.68 5.66
N SER A 42 10.91 2.20 5.41
CA SER A 42 10.22 3.03 6.41
C SER A 42 9.99 2.29 7.72
N ARG A 43 9.59 1.03 7.66
CA ARG A 43 9.36 0.22 8.85
C ARG A 43 10.67 -0.14 9.57
N MET A 44 11.77 -0.29 8.83
CA MET A 44 13.11 -0.39 9.41
C MET A 44 13.49 0.88 10.16
N THR A 45 13.17 2.08 9.65
CA THR A 45 13.51 3.35 10.34
C THR A 45 12.82 3.51 11.70
N GLN A 46 11.69 2.84 11.91
CA GLN A 46 11.05 2.79 13.24
C GLN A 46 11.90 2.09 14.32
N LYS A 47 13.00 1.41 13.95
CA LYS A 47 14.00 0.91 14.92
C LYS A 47 14.60 2.04 15.75
N TYR A 48 14.77 3.22 15.16
CA TYR A 48 15.40 4.38 15.80
C TYR A 48 14.41 5.24 16.60
N PHE A 49 13.11 5.15 16.28
CA PHE A 49 12.04 5.90 16.95
C PHE A 49 10.88 4.97 17.32
N PRO A 50 11.07 4.07 18.30
CA PRO A 50 10.10 3.04 18.63
C PRO A 50 8.79 3.66 19.14
N LEU A 51 7.72 3.52 18.36
CA LEU A 51 6.35 3.92 18.72
C LEU A 51 6.17 5.42 19.04
N LEU A 52 7.13 6.27 18.70
CA LEU A 52 7.04 7.71 18.97
C LEU A 52 6.54 8.50 17.76
N ILE A 53 6.86 8.00 16.55
CA ILE A 53 6.50 8.63 15.29
C ILE A 53 5.90 7.58 14.35
N GLY A 54 4.65 7.80 13.95
CA GLY A 54 3.86 6.98 13.02
C GLY A 54 4.26 7.08 11.55
N ILE A 55 5.56 7.09 11.24
CA ILE A 55 6.03 7.00 9.84
C ILE A 55 5.92 5.53 9.42
N ASP A 56 4.79 5.17 8.84
CA ASP A 56 4.58 3.86 8.21
C ASP A 56 4.06 4.07 6.78
N PHE A 57 4.98 3.99 5.81
CA PHE A 57 4.63 4.10 4.40
C PHE A 57 4.00 2.81 3.85
N CYS A 58 4.07 1.67 4.57
CA CYS A 58 3.47 0.42 4.11
C CYS A 58 1.95 0.58 3.95
N LEU A 59 1.32 1.27 4.91
CA LEU A 59 -0.11 1.56 4.91
C LEU A 59 -0.50 2.43 3.71
N PHE A 60 0.21 3.55 3.53
CA PHE A 60 -0.01 4.48 2.44
C PHE A 60 0.10 3.81 1.07
N PHE A 61 1.18 3.07 0.82
CA PHE A 61 1.38 2.41 -0.48
C PHE A 61 0.41 1.25 -0.72
N ALA A 62 0.01 0.53 0.32
CA ALA A 62 -1.03 -0.49 0.19
C ALA A 62 -2.36 0.12 -0.26
N ILE A 63 -2.75 1.28 0.30
CA ILE A 63 -3.95 2.03 -0.11
C ILE A 63 -3.82 2.50 -1.56
N LEU A 64 -2.67 3.08 -1.93
CA LEU A 64 -2.42 3.56 -3.29
C LEU A 64 -2.53 2.44 -4.34
N ILE A 65 -1.85 1.32 -4.11
CA ILE A 65 -1.90 0.17 -5.02
C ILE A 65 -3.30 -0.46 -5.06
N SER A 66 -4.02 -0.44 -3.94
CA SER A 66 -5.41 -0.91 -3.88
C SER A 66 -6.32 -0.09 -4.80
N ILE A 67 -6.11 1.23 -4.84
CA ILE A 67 -6.88 2.15 -5.69
C ILE A 67 -6.43 2.06 -7.15
N ALA A 68 -5.11 2.04 -7.40
CA ALA A 68 -4.56 2.13 -8.75
C ALA A 68 -4.70 0.83 -9.55
N TYR A 69 -4.56 -0.34 -8.91
CA TYR A 69 -4.51 -1.63 -9.60
C TYR A 69 -5.61 -2.57 -9.12
N SER A 70 -5.54 -3.02 -7.86
CA SER A 70 -6.59 -3.84 -7.27
C SER A 70 -6.43 -3.95 -5.74
N PRO A 71 -7.55 -4.10 -4.99
CA PRO A 71 -7.50 -4.30 -3.55
C PRO A 71 -6.62 -5.46 -3.10
N THR A 72 -6.60 -6.55 -3.86
CA THR A 72 -5.81 -7.76 -3.54
C THR A 72 -4.32 -7.50 -3.66
N ILE A 73 -3.88 -6.82 -4.72
CA ILE A 73 -2.47 -6.48 -4.93
C ILE A 73 -2.01 -5.48 -3.86
N GLY A 74 -2.86 -4.50 -3.51
CA GLY A 74 -2.55 -3.53 -2.47
C GLY A 74 -2.38 -4.18 -1.09
N MET A 75 -3.28 -5.10 -0.72
CA MET A 75 -3.16 -5.89 0.51
C MET A 75 -1.85 -6.68 0.55
N LEU A 76 -1.54 -7.41 -0.53
CA LEU A 76 -0.32 -8.21 -0.61
C LEU A 76 0.93 -7.33 -0.51
N THR A 77 0.94 -6.18 -1.19
CA THR A 77 2.02 -5.20 -1.12
C THR A 77 2.24 -4.72 0.31
N GLY A 78 1.16 -4.35 1.01
CA GLY A 78 1.22 -3.92 2.41
C GLY A 78 1.77 -5.02 3.34
N ILE A 79 1.28 -6.25 3.20
CA ILE A 79 1.74 -7.40 4.00
C ILE A 79 3.22 -7.68 3.72
N ILE A 80 3.63 -7.82 2.46
CA ILE A 80 5.01 -8.14 2.08
C ILE A 80 5.97 -7.04 2.53
N SER A 81 5.63 -5.77 2.27
CA SER A 81 6.41 -4.62 2.73
C SER A 81 6.59 -4.62 4.24
N SER A 82 5.49 -4.85 4.97
CA SER A 82 5.49 -4.84 6.43
C SER A 82 6.23 -6.03 7.01
N THR A 83 6.17 -7.22 6.42
CA THR A 83 6.88 -8.42 6.90
C THR A 83 8.37 -8.27 6.68
N ILE A 84 8.81 -7.82 5.50
CA ILE A 84 10.22 -7.53 5.20
C ILE A 84 10.75 -6.45 6.14
N GLY A 85 10.03 -5.35 6.28
CA GLY A 85 10.43 -4.24 7.15
C GLY A 85 10.53 -4.64 8.62
N SER A 86 9.57 -5.44 9.11
CA SER A 86 9.65 -5.99 10.47
C SER A 86 10.86 -6.92 10.60
N PHE A 87 11.10 -7.83 9.64
CA PHE A 87 12.27 -8.74 9.63
C PHE A 87 13.60 -7.97 9.71
N LEU A 88 13.77 -6.92 8.91
CA LEU A 88 14.94 -6.05 8.96
C LEU A 88 15.09 -5.33 10.31
N ARG A 89 13.98 -5.05 10.99
CA ARG A 89 13.97 -4.43 12.33
C ARG A 89 14.27 -5.42 13.46
N GLN A 90 14.27 -6.73 13.22
CA GLN A 90 14.56 -7.79 14.20
C GLN A 90 13.57 -7.82 15.40
N ILE A 91 12.28 -7.68 15.12
CA ILE A 91 11.19 -7.68 16.10
C ILE A 91 10.83 -9.12 16.59
N GLU A 92 10.00 -9.30 17.61
CA GLU A 92 9.47 -10.62 17.98
C GLU A 92 8.53 -11.25 16.93
N ARG A 93 8.39 -12.58 16.98
CA ARG A 93 7.70 -13.39 15.96
C ARG A 93 6.23 -13.06 15.71
N VAL A 94 5.53 -12.58 16.74
CA VAL A 94 4.10 -12.28 16.66
C VAL A 94 3.84 -11.00 15.86
N GLU A 95 4.72 -9.99 15.97
CA GLU A 95 4.63 -8.77 15.18
C GLU A 95 5.08 -8.96 13.72
N TYR A 96 5.79 -10.04 13.37
CA TYR A 96 6.19 -10.35 12.00
C TYR A 96 5.03 -10.72 11.09
N TYR A 97 4.12 -11.56 11.58
CA TYR A 97 3.11 -12.20 10.74
C TYR A 97 1.68 -11.79 11.10
N PHE A 98 1.37 -11.72 12.39
CA PHE A 98 -0.02 -11.46 12.80
C PHE A 98 -0.38 -9.98 12.62
N THR A 99 0.44 -9.05 13.12
CA THR A 99 0.08 -7.63 13.04
C THR A 99 -0.07 -7.09 11.61
N PRO A 100 0.73 -7.50 10.59
CA PRO A 100 0.50 -7.06 9.22
C PRO A 100 -0.76 -7.67 8.63
N ILE A 101 -0.97 -8.98 8.80
CA ILE A 101 -2.12 -9.68 8.22
C ILE A 101 -3.44 -9.10 8.75
N TYR A 102 -3.58 -8.96 10.08
CA TYR A 102 -4.80 -8.42 10.68
C TYR A 102 -4.97 -6.90 10.46
N GLY A 103 -3.89 -6.16 10.20
CA GLY A 103 -3.96 -4.75 9.84
C GLY A 103 -4.49 -4.51 8.43
N PHE A 104 -4.07 -5.32 7.46
CA PHE A 104 -4.38 -5.12 6.03
C PHE A 104 -5.65 -5.82 5.54
N ILE A 105 -6.14 -6.86 6.22
CA ILE A 105 -7.43 -7.50 5.88
C ILE A 105 -8.62 -6.52 5.93
N PRO A 106 -8.82 -5.69 6.98
CA PRO A 106 -9.90 -4.71 7.00
C PRO A 106 -9.81 -3.72 5.84
N ILE A 107 -8.60 -3.31 5.45
CA ILE A 107 -8.38 -2.41 4.30
C ILE A 107 -8.86 -3.09 3.02
N TRP A 108 -8.50 -4.36 2.81
CA TRP A 108 -8.96 -5.14 1.67
C TRP A 108 -10.49 -5.26 1.63
N ILE A 109 -11.14 -5.48 2.77
CA ILE A 109 -12.61 -5.56 2.87
C ILE A 109 -13.24 -4.21 2.46
N ILE A 110 -12.75 -3.09 3.00
CA ILE A 110 -13.27 -1.76 2.69
C ILE A 110 -13.11 -1.43 1.20
N MET A 111 -11.94 -1.75 0.64
CA MET A 111 -11.61 -1.47 -0.76
C MET A 111 -12.33 -2.39 -1.75
N SER A 112 -12.64 -3.63 -1.37
CA SER A 112 -13.33 -4.61 -2.23
C SER A 112 -14.84 -4.40 -2.26
N LEU A 113 -15.45 -3.99 -1.15
CA LEU A 113 -16.90 -3.79 -1.06
C LEU A 113 -17.39 -2.57 -1.86
N SER A 114 -16.50 -1.72 -2.37
CA SER A 114 -16.83 -0.55 -3.20
C SER A 114 -17.87 0.39 -2.57
N ILE A 115 -18.04 0.34 -1.24
CA ILE A 115 -19.05 1.11 -0.49
C ILE A 115 -18.75 2.62 -0.56
N ILE A 116 -17.48 2.98 -0.73
CA ILE A 116 -17.02 4.37 -0.80
C ILE A 116 -16.59 4.64 -2.25
N PRO A 117 -17.08 5.72 -2.88
CA PRO A 117 -16.64 6.07 -4.22
C PRO A 117 -15.13 6.35 -4.20
N GLN A 118 -14.38 5.52 -4.92
CA GLN A 118 -12.92 5.60 -5.08
C GLN A 118 -12.44 6.94 -5.70
N THR A 119 -13.38 7.73 -6.23
CA THR A 119 -13.14 9.10 -6.72
C THR A 119 -12.67 10.04 -5.61
N SER A 120 -12.95 9.74 -4.34
CA SER A 120 -12.47 10.48 -3.17
C SER A 120 -11.29 9.78 -2.48
N ILE A 121 -10.12 9.79 -3.14
CA ILE A 121 -8.87 9.13 -2.67
C ILE A 121 -8.59 9.44 -1.20
N LEU A 122 -8.74 10.71 -0.79
CA LEU A 122 -8.51 11.15 0.58
C LEU A 122 -9.49 10.52 1.57
N LEU A 123 -10.79 10.52 1.28
CA LEU A 123 -11.81 9.97 2.17
C LEU A 123 -11.63 8.46 2.33
N THR A 124 -11.52 7.74 1.21
CA THR A 124 -11.30 6.30 1.21
C THR A 124 -10.02 5.93 1.93
N GLY A 125 -8.92 6.65 1.65
CA GLY A 125 -7.64 6.43 2.30
C GLY A 125 -7.70 6.68 3.81
N MET A 126 -8.34 7.75 4.27
CA MET A 126 -8.45 8.05 5.70
C MET A 126 -9.32 7.05 6.47
N ILE A 127 -10.36 6.50 5.84
CA ILE A 127 -11.15 5.41 6.44
C ILE A 127 -10.29 4.13 6.59
N CYS A 128 -9.47 3.80 5.58
CA CYS A 128 -8.54 2.68 5.68
C CYS A 128 -7.46 2.91 6.74
N VAL A 129 -6.96 4.15 6.87
CA VAL A 129 -5.99 4.51 7.91
C VAL A 129 -6.60 4.36 9.30
N ALA A 130 -7.83 4.87 9.50
CA ALA A 130 -8.52 4.76 10.79
C ALA A 130 -8.76 3.30 11.19
N THR A 131 -9.23 2.46 10.25
CA THR A 131 -9.47 1.05 10.53
C THR A 131 -8.19 0.27 10.81
N TYR A 132 -7.11 0.53 10.07
CA TYR A 132 -5.78 -0.04 10.35
C TYR A 132 -5.27 0.31 11.74
N ILE A 133 -5.40 1.58 12.14
CA ILE A 133 -4.96 2.05 13.45
C ILE A 133 -5.75 1.36 14.57
N ILE A 134 -7.07 1.25 14.44
CA ILE A 134 -7.94 0.60 15.43
C ILE A 134 -7.59 -0.88 15.58
N THR A 135 -7.44 -1.61 14.47
CA THR A 135 -7.09 -3.04 14.54
C THR A 135 -5.69 -3.25 15.13
N ARG A 136 -4.72 -2.41 14.77
CA ARG A 136 -3.38 -2.47 15.33
C ARG A 136 -3.37 -2.13 16.82
N PHE A 137 -4.15 -1.15 17.26
CA PHE A 137 -4.31 -0.80 18.67
C PHE A 137 -4.89 -1.96 19.48
N ILE A 138 -5.98 -2.58 19.00
CA ILE A 138 -6.59 -3.75 19.66
C ILE A 138 -5.57 -4.89 19.79
N MET A 139 -4.86 -5.21 18.70
CA MET A 139 -3.87 -6.28 18.71
C MET A 139 -2.72 -5.99 19.67
N ILE A 140 -2.13 -4.80 19.66
CA ILE A 140 -1.02 -4.45 20.57
C ILE A 140 -1.49 -4.44 22.03
N SER A 141 -2.71 -3.94 22.30
CA SER A 141 -3.28 -3.89 23.65
C SER A 141 -3.52 -5.29 24.22
N ILE A 142 -3.98 -6.23 23.39
CA ILE A 142 -4.19 -7.64 23.78
C ILE A 142 -2.86 -8.35 23.99
N THR A 143 -1.82 -8.01 23.21
CA THR A 143 -0.62 -8.84 23.11
C THR A 143 0.56 -8.36 23.97
N PHE A 144 0.72 -7.05 24.20
CA PHE A 144 2.01 -6.52 24.70
C PHE A 144 1.95 -5.59 25.92
N ASN A 145 0.78 -5.32 26.52
CA ASN A 145 0.65 -4.52 27.76
C ASN A 145 1.51 -3.23 27.79
N ILE A 146 1.65 -2.56 26.63
CA ILE A 146 2.52 -1.39 26.44
C ILE A 146 1.82 -0.12 26.97
N CYS A 147 2.60 0.82 27.51
CA CYS A 147 2.13 2.09 28.05
C CYS A 147 1.25 2.89 27.06
N ILE A 148 0.05 3.27 27.53
CA ILE A 148 -1.03 3.91 26.75
C ILE A 148 -0.62 5.25 26.13
N ALA A 149 0.24 6.04 26.79
CA ALA A 149 0.62 7.38 26.34
C ALA A 149 1.43 7.38 25.01
N ASN A 150 2.33 6.40 24.83
CA ASN A 150 3.11 6.25 23.60
C ASN A 150 2.25 5.75 22.44
N GLN A 151 1.17 5.03 22.74
CA GLN A 151 0.23 4.58 21.70
C GLN A 151 -0.61 5.73 21.16
N ILE A 152 -1.05 6.66 22.01
CA ILE A 152 -1.85 7.82 21.58
C ILE A 152 -1.03 8.75 20.67
N THR A 153 0.23 9.01 21.01
CA THR A 153 1.14 9.82 20.18
C THR A 153 1.45 9.14 18.84
N TYR A 154 1.66 7.82 18.85
CA TYR A 154 1.79 7.04 17.61
C TYR A 154 0.55 7.13 16.72
N ILE A 155 -0.65 7.02 17.29
CA ILE A 155 -1.92 7.12 16.57
C ILE A 155 -2.05 8.49 15.90
N ALA A 156 -1.87 9.55 16.68
CA ALA A 156 -2.01 10.93 16.20
C ALA A 156 -1.02 11.22 15.06
N THR A 157 0.25 10.84 15.25
CA THR A 157 1.29 11.04 14.22
C THR A 157 1.03 10.21 12.97
N THR A 158 0.56 8.95 13.09
CA THR A 158 0.20 8.10 11.95
C THR A 158 -0.94 8.72 11.14
N LEU A 159 -1.98 9.24 11.82
CA LEU A 159 -3.16 9.81 11.19
C LEU A 159 -2.83 11.11 10.46
N VAL A 160 -2.12 12.04 11.12
CA VAL A 160 -1.69 13.31 10.51
C VAL A 160 -0.76 13.07 9.33
N PHE A 161 0.20 12.14 9.48
CA PHE A 161 1.16 11.83 8.43
C PHE A 161 0.48 11.21 7.19
N ASN A 162 -0.40 10.24 7.38
CA ASN A 162 -1.14 9.64 6.26
C ASN A 162 -2.14 10.62 5.65
N TYR A 163 -2.76 11.51 6.43
CA TYR A 163 -3.60 12.58 5.89
C TYR A 163 -2.81 13.49 4.95
N TRP A 164 -1.62 13.92 5.37
CA TRP A 164 -0.74 14.74 4.53
C TRP A 164 -0.33 13.98 3.25
N LEU A 165 0.11 12.73 3.36
CA LEU A 165 0.47 11.92 2.20
C LEU A 165 -0.70 11.70 1.22
N LEU A 166 -1.90 11.40 1.73
CA LEU A 166 -3.09 11.18 0.91
C LEU A 166 -3.61 12.46 0.26
N SER A 167 -3.47 13.61 0.90
CA SER A 167 -3.92 14.90 0.36
C SER A 167 -2.94 15.49 -0.65
N THR A 168 -1.63 15.24 -0.51
CA THR A 168 -0.60 15.90 -1.32
C THR A 168 0.14 14.97 -2.27
N VAL A 169 0.54 13.77 -1.82
CA VAL A 169 1.41 12.86 -2.57
C VAL A 169 0.61 11.85 -3.39
N ALA A 170 -0.50 11.34 -2.84
CA ALA A 170 -1.30 10.31 -3.49
C ALA A 170 -1.80 10.69 -4.89
N PRO A 171 -2.33 11.90 -5.14
CA PRO A 171 -2.80 12.28 -6.49
C PRO A 171 -1.67 12.22 -7.53
N ILE A 172 -0.47 12.65 -7.17
CA ILE A 172 0.71 12.66 -8.05
C ILE A 172 1.18 11.24 -8.34
N LEU A 173 1.20 10.36 -7.34
CA LEU A 173 1.61 8.97 -7.55
C LEU A 173 0.60 8.19 -8.38
N ILE A 174 -0.71 8.42 -8.18
CA ILE A 174 -1.75 7.75 -8.97
C ILE A 174 -1.66 8.16 -10.43
N THR A 175 -1.39 9.43 -10.75
CA THR A 175 -1.23 9.86 -12.15
C THR A 175 0.00 9.27 -12.82
N LEU A 176 1.07 8.98 -12.07
CA LEU A 176 2.26 8.30 -12.59
C LEU A 176 2.04 6.78 -12.81
N MET A 177 1.13 6.18 -12.04
CA MET A 177 0.82 4.75 -12.10
C MET A 177 -0.25 4.41 -13.16
N ALA A 178 -1.20 5.33 -13.39
CA ALA A 178 -2.26 5.24 -14.40
C ALA A 178 -1.72 5.24 -15.83
#